data_AF-A0A8B3RQD4-F1
#
_entry.id   AF-A0A8B3RQD4-F1
#
_cell.length_a   1.000
_cell.length_b   1.000
_cell.length_c   1.000
_cell.angle_alpha   90.00
_cell.angle_beta   90.00
_cell.angle_gamma   90.00
#
_symmetry.space_group_name_H-M   'P 1'
#
loop_
_entity.id
_entity.type
_entity.pdbx_description
1 polymer ?
#
loop_
_entity_poly.entity_id
_entity_poly.type
_entity_poly.pdbx_seq_one_letter_code
_entity_poly.pdbx_strand_id
1 'polypeptide(L)'
;MTRRAMRLGDIIVVDGAGLDALGLVVDVSTDPALTKGVAYDGVPAYRVRVLHGRRREAGAVLPVHGDLWIRDNPWDVHIDGEDGYALPHVFQGVDVDRMLSAYAVSRRPPEQAATRRSMASLSASPRVWAIVAVIAVVAVVLLVRMNNRPHPDISIPLAQAYAMHCGAYPDLPPIVLSNNGLNVWRGAEGTVSEADEPWTSDAFACFAEQIGYTKGESAFVEEMEAAVGLNQYVINKHFVMFCQQVRYVDEVSCGVYNRAFIG
;
A
#
# COMPACT_ATOMS: atom_id res chain seq x y z
N MET A 1 -32.59 5.26 -2.04
CA MET A 1 -32.35 4.10 -1.15
C MET A 1 -31.12 3.39 -1.68
N THR A 2 -30.09 3.24 -0.84
CA THR A 2 -28.80 2.68 -1.25
C THR A 2 -28.58 1.34 -0.54
N ARG A 3 -29.31 0.31 -0.96
CA ARG A 3 -28.93 -1.07 -0.62
C ARG A 3 -27.80 -1.54 -1.49
N ARG A 4 -26.98 -2.45 -0.94
CA ARG A 4 -26.06 -3.24 -1.74
C ARG A 4 -26.82 -4.23 -2.64
N ALA A 5 -26.15 -4.66 -3.70
CA ALA A 5 -26.65 -5.77 -4.52
C ALA A 5 -26.68 -7.10 -3.75
N MET A 6 -27.57 -8.00 -4.17
CA MET A 6 -27.66 -9.39 -3.69
C MET A 6 -26.33 -10.14 -3.87
N ARG A 7 -26.05 -11.07 -2.96
CA ARG A 7 -24.85 -11.91 -2.94
C ARG A 7 -25.20 -13.34 -2.58
N LEU A 8 -24.32 -14.27 -2.96
CA LEU A 8 -24.42 -15.67 -2.54
C LEU A 8 -24.53 -15.79 -1.02
N GLY A 9 -25.49 -16.59 -0.56
CA GLY A 9 -25.79 -16.82 0.84
C GLY A 9 -26.68 -15.76 1.50
N ASP A 10 -27.14 -14.74 0.76
CA ASP A 10 -28.13 -13.81 1.30
C ASP A 10 -29.49 -14.48 1.48
N ILE A 11 -30.11 -14.21 2.64
CA ILE A 11 -31.50 -14.56 2.91
C ILE A 11 -32.35 -13.39 2.42
N ILE A 12 -33.32 -13.69 1.57
CA ILE A 12 -34.15 -12.67 0.95
C ILE A 12 -35.63 -13.00 1.08
N VAL A 13 -36.45 -11.96 1.05
CA VAL A 13 -37.88 -12.03 0.77
C VAL A 13 -38.12 -11.34 -0.56
N VAL A 14 -38.80 -12.01 -1.47
CA VAL A 14 -39.27 -11.46 -2.74
C VAL A 14 -40.75 -11.20 -2.59
N ASP A 15 -41.16 -9.95 -2.76
CA ASP A 15 -42.55 -9.49 -2.82
C ASP A 15 -42.72 -8.64 -4.09
N GLY A 16 -42.93 -9.31 -5.22
CA GLY A 16 -43.07 -8.63 -6.50
C GLY A 16 -43.38 -9.56 -7.67
N ALA A 17 -43.93 -9.01 -8.75
CA ALA A 17 -44.36 -9.76 -9.94
C ALA A 17 -45.27 -10.97 -9.64
N GLY A 18 -46.09 -10.89 -8.57
CA GLY A 18 -46.97 -11.98 -8.14
C GLY A 18 -46.26 -13.10 -7.37
N LEU A 19 -44.97 -12.97 -7.06
CA LEU A 19 -44.20 -13.87 -6.23
C LEU A 19 -44.07 -13.29 -4.81
N ASP A 20 -44.47 -14.07 -3.82
CA ASP A 20 -44.26 -13.79 -2.39
C ASP A 20 -43.51 -14.98 -1.78
N ALA A 21 -42.17 -14.87 -1.68
CA ALA A 21 -41.30 -15.99 -1.36
C ALA A 21 -40.09 -15.60 -0.51
N LEU A 22 -39.77 -16.45 0.47
CA LEU A 22 -38.56 -16.42 1.25
C LEU A 22 -37.58 -17.44 0.69
N GLY A 23 -36.34 -17.01 0.44
CA GLY A 23 -35.33 -17.86 -0.18
C GLY A 23 -33.90 -17.49 0.15
N LEU A 24 -32.99 -18.37 -0.29
CA LEU A 24 -31.54 -18.21 -0.16
C LEU A 24 -30.93 -18.00 -1.55
N VAL A 25 -30.09 -16.98 -1.73
CA VAL A 25 -29.34 -16.79 -2.97
C VAL A 25 -28.24 -17.85 -3.06
N VAL A 26 -28.31 -18.72 -4.08
CA VAL A 26 -27.41 -19.87 -4.26
C VAL A 26 -26.56 -19.80 -5.53
N ASP A 27 -26.87 -18.90 -6.47
CA ASP A 27 -26.08 -18.72 -7.71
C ASP A 27 -26.27 -17.33 -8.31
N VAL A 28 -25.37 -16.94 -9.22
CA VAL A 28 -25.46 -15.71 -10.02
C VAL A 28 -25.02 -15.96 -11.45
N SER A 29 -25.75 -15.46 -12.43
CA SER A 29 -25.40 -15.62 -13.84
C SER A 29 -25.84 -14.43 -14.68
N THR A 30 -25.01 -14.07 -15.65
CA THR A 30 -25.32 -13.11 -16.72
C THR A 30 -25.74 -13.80 -18.02
N ASP A 31 -25.80 -15.13 -18.05
CA ASP A 31 -26.18 -15.89 -19.24
C ASP A 31 -27.72 -15.91 -19.39
N PRO A 32 -28.29 -15.28 -20.44
CA PRO A 32 -29.73 -15.29 -20.69
C PRO A 32 -30.26 -16.71 -20.97
N ALA A 33 -29.45 -17.62 -21.52
CA ALA A 33 -29.87 -18.99 -21.80
C ALA A 33 -30.07 -19.78 -20.50
N LEU A 34 -29.11 -19.70 -19.57
CA LEU A 34 -29.19 -20.35 -18.26
C LEU A 34 -30.35 -19.80 -17.40
N THR A 35 -30.57 -18.50 -17.48
CA THR A 35 -31.51 -17.77 -16.62
C THR A 35 -32.91 -17.67 -17.21
N LYS A 36 -33.16 -18.29 -18.38
CA LYS A 36 -34.44 -18.22 -19.12
C LYS A 36 -34.85 -16.76 -19.43
N GLY A 37 -33.88 -15.92 -19.77
CA GLY A 37 -34.09 -14.51 -20.13
C GLY A 37 -34.24 -13.55 -18.95
N VAL A 38 -34.02 -14.01 -17.71
CA VAL A 38 -34.05 -13.13 -16.53
C VAL A 38 -32.83 -12.22 -16.48
N ALA A 39 -31.65 -12.75 -16.84
CA ALA A 39 -30.46 -11.94 -17.12
C ALA A 39 -30.56 -11.33 -18.52
N TYR A 40 -30.29 -10.03 -18.64
CA TYR A 40 -30.38 -9.29 -19.90
C TYR A 40 -29.53 -8.01 -19.83
N ASP A 41 -29.00 -7.54 -20.95
CA ASP A 41 -28.18 -6.31 -21.06
C ASP A 41 -27.04 -6.21 -20.04
N GLY A 42 -26.36 -7.33 -19.77
CA GLY A 42 -25.27 -7.40 -18.79
C GLY A 42 -25.72 -7.33 -17.32
N VAL A 43 -27.03 -7.22 -17.05
CA VAL A 43 -27.60 -7.27 -15.70
C VAL A 43 -27.70 -8.74 -15.25
N PRO A 44 -27.08 -9.11 -14.11
CA PRO A 44 -27.10 -10.48 -13.63
C PRO A 44 -28.48 -10.86 -13.06
N ALA A 45 -28.80 -12.15 -13.18
CA ALA A 45 -29.87 -12.79 -12.43
C ALA A 45 -29.28 -13.64 -11.30
N TYR A 46 -30.06 -13.80 -10.23
CA TYR A 46 -29.68 -14.55 -9.05
C TYR A 46 -30.57 -15.78 -8.91
N ARG A 47 -29.97 -16.95 -8.72
CA ARG A 47 -30.73 -18.18 -8.44
C ARG A 47 -31.03 -18.20 -6.95
N VAL A 48 -32.30 -18.32 -6.63
CA VAL A 48 -32.82 -18.32 -5.26
C VAL A 48 -33.45 -19.66 -4.99
N ARG A 49 -32.91 -20.36 -4.00
CA ARG A 49 -33.54 -21.56 -3.45
C ARG A 49 -34.71 -21.13 -2.58
N VAL A 50 -35.93 -21.38 -3.04
CA VAL A 50 -37.14 -21.01 -2.30
C VAL A 50 -37.31 -21.96 -1.13
N LEU A 51 -37.32 -21.41 0.08
CA LEU A 51 -37.55 -22.16 1.32
C LEU A 51 -39.04 -22.25 1.60
N HIS A 52 -39.75 -21.15 1.38
CA HIS A 52 -41.20 -21.08 1.45
C HIS A 52 -41.71 -19.94 0.59
N GLY A 53 -42.79 -20.14 -0.15
CA GLY A 53 -43.33 -19.07 -0.96
C GLY A 53 -44.54 -19.48 -1.76
N ARG A 54 -45.20 -18.49 -2.31
CA ARG A 54 -46.39 -18.63 -3.14
C ARG A 54 -46.26 -17.73 -4.37
N ARG A 55 -46.86 -18.17 -5.46
CA ARG A 55 -46.96 -17.39 -6.69
C ARG A 55 -48.41 -17.26 -7.11
N ARG A 56 -48.78 -16.06 -7.56
CA ARG A 56 -50.05 -15.78 -8.22
C ARG A 56 -49.90 -16.00 -9.71
N GLU A 57 -50.62 -16.98 -10.24
CA GLU A 57 -50.71 -17.24 -11.68
C GLU A 57 -52.18 -17.44 -12.04
N ALA A 58 -52.66 -16.74 -13.07
CA ALA A 58 -54.02 -16.88 -13.61
C ALA A 58 -55.16 -16.87 -12.55
N GLY A 59 -55.03 -16.05 -11.50
CA GLY A 59 -56.02 -15.94 -10.43
C GLY A 59 -55.93 -17.00 -9.32
N ALA A 60 -55.02 -17.96 -9.43
CA ALA A 60 -54.73 -18.95 -8.38
C ALA A 60 -53.45 -18.60 -7.60
N VAL A 61 -53.39 -19.03 -6.34
CA VAL A 61 -52.18 -18.94 -5.49
C VAL A 61 -51.58 -20.33 -5.37
N LEU A 62 -50.42 -20.54 -5.96
CA LEU A 62 -49.73 -21.83 -5.98
C LEU A 62 -48.48 -21.80 -5.09
N PRO A 63 -48.17 -22.88 -4.36
CA PRO A 63 -46.90 -22.98 -3.64
C PRO A 63 -45.73 -23.01 -4.63
N VAL A 64 -44.63 -22.36 -4.26
CA VAL A 64 -43.40 -22.37 -5.05
C VAL A 64 -42.45 -23.39 -4.45
N HIS A 65 -42.01 -24.33 -5.28
CA HIS A 65 -41.04 -25.35 -4.91
C HIS A 65 -39.81 -25.25 -5.83
N GLY A 66 -38.62 -25.33 -5.23
CA GLY A 66 -37.35 -25.38 -5.95
C GLY A 66 -36.68 -24.02 -6.16
N ASP A 67 -35.70 -24.01 -7.06
CA ASP A 67 -34.84 -22.86 -7.32
C ASP A 67 -35.46 -21.97 -8.43
N LEU A 68 -35.40 -20.65 -8.25
CA LEU A 68 -35.90 -19.66 -9.21
C LEU A 68 -34.83 -18.63 -9.57
N TRP A 69 -34.78 -18.17 -10.82
CA TRP A 69 -33.98 -17.01 -11.20
C TRP A 69 -34.79 -15.73 -11.02
N ILE A 70 -34.22 -14.75 -10.30
CA ILE A 70 -34.82 -13.42 -10.12
C ILE A 70 -33.81 -12.32 -10.44
N ARG A 71 -34.29 -11.10 -10.69
CA ARG A 71 -33.45 -9.91 -10.75
C ARG A 71 -33.35 -9.26 -9.38
N ASP A 72 -32.23 -8.59 -9.16
CA ASP A 72 -32.08 -7.71 -8.00
C ASP A 72 -32.84 -6.41 -8.22
N ASN A 73 -34.15 -6.44 -7.92
CA ASN A 73 -34.98 -5.24 -7.93
C ASN A 73 -35.13 -4.67 -6.51
N PRO A 74 -34.63 -3.44 -6.24
CA PRO A 74 -34.82 -2.70 -4.99
C PRO A 74 -36.23 -2.68 -4.42
N TRP A 75 -37.22 -2.70 -5.31
CA TRP A 75 -38.63 -2.55 -4.96
C TRP A 75 -39.34 -3.86 -4.63
N ASP A 76 -38.84 -4.99 -5.16
CA ASP A 76 -39.51 -6.29 -5.07
C ASP A 76 -38.77 -7.28 -4.18
N VAL A 77 -37.52 -7.00 -3.81
CA VAL A 77 -36.68 -7.92 -3.04
C VAL A 77 -36.29 -7.23 -1.75
N HIS A 78 -36.15 -7.96 -0.64
CA HIS A 78 -35.67 -7.45 0.63
C HIS A 78 -34.61 -8.40 1.16
N ILE A 79 -33.45 -7.89 1.58
CA ILE A 79 -32.32 -8.69 2.07
C ILE A 79 -32.28 -8.58 3.59
N ASP A 80 -32.16 -9.71 4.30
CA ASP A 80 -32.05 -9.70 5.77
C ASP A 80 -30.87 -8.85 6.25
N GLY A 81 -31.14 -7.89 7.15
CA GLY A 81 -30.14 -7.03 7.75
C GLY A 81 -29.66 -5.87 6.87
N GLU A 82 -30.23 -5.66 5.68
CA GLU A 82 -29.92 -4.54 4.79
C GLU A 82 -31.08 -3.54 4.73
N ASP A 83 -30.79 -2.25 4.49
CA ASP A 83 -31.79 -1.17 4.39
C ASP A 83 -32.81 -1.10 5.54
N GLY A 84 -32.42 -1.55 6.74
CA GLY A 84 -33.30 -1.60 7.90
C GLY A 84 -34.35 -2.72 7.85
N TYR A 85 -34.34 -3.55 6.80
CA TYR A 85 -35.16 -4.75 6.72
C TYR A 85 -34.58 -5.83 7.63
N ALA A 86 -35.43 -6.38 8.48
CA ALA A 86 -35.14 -7.57 9.27
C ALA A 86 -36.23 -8.59 8.96
N LEU A 87 -35.84 -9.84 8.73
CA LEU A 87 -36.82 -10.89 8.47
C LEU A 87 -37.79 -11.02 9.64
N PRO A 88 -39.09 -11.19 9.39
CA PRO A 88 -40.06 -11.42 10.45
C PRO A 88 -39.77 -12.75 11.18
N HIS A 89 -40.30 -12.90 12.39
CA HIS A 89 -40.25 -14.18 13.10
C HIS A 89 -41.10 -15.26 12.42
N VAL A 90 -42.17 -14.84 11.74
CA VAL A 90 -43.10 -15.71 11.04
C VAL A 90 -43.28 -15.19 9.61
N PHE A 91 -43.14 -16.07 8.62
CA PHE A 91 -43.39 -15.79 7.21
C PHE A 91 -44.46 -16.73 6.68
N GLN A 92 -45.58 -16.17 6.19
CA GLN A 92 -46.76 -16.93 5.72
C GLN A 92 -47.26 -18.00 6.71
N GLY A 93 -47.14 -17.74 8.02
CA GLY A 93 -47.56 -18.66 9.08
C GLY A 93 -46.52 -19.70 9.50
N VAL A 94 -45.32 -19.70 8.89
CA VAL A 94 -44.21 -20.59 9.23
C VAL A 94 -43.16 -19.84 10.05
N ASP A 95 -42.71 -20.45 11.14
CA ASP A 95 -41.59 -19.95 11.95
C ASP A 95 -40.30 -19.92 11.11
N VAL A 96 -39.71 -18.74 10.99
CA VAL A 96 -38.58 -18.51 10.09
C VAL A 96 -37.30 -19.15 10.62
N ASP A 97 -37.05 -19.14 11.92
CA ASP A 97 -35.81 -19.70 12.49
C ASP A 97 -35.81 -21.23 12.40
N ARG A 98 -36.98 -21.85 12.63
CA ARG A 98 -37.19 -23.28 12.39
C ARG A 98 -37.05 -23.64 10.91
N MET A 99 -37.54 -22.79 10.01
CA MET A 99 -37.38 -23.00 8.58
C MET A 99 -35.92 -22.89 8.16
N LEU A 100 -35.21 -21.83 8.55
CA LEU A 100 -33.81 -21.63 8.19
C LEU A 100 -32.92 -22.76 8.72
N SER A 101 -33.14 -23.17 9.98
CA SER A 101 -32.38 -24.29 10.59
C SER A 101 -32.61 -25.63 9.89
N ALA A 102 -33.80 -25.90 9.37
CA ALA A 102 -34.07 -27.10 8.55
C ALA A 102 -33.22 -27.16 7.28
N TYR A 103 -32.73 -26.02 6.79
CA TYR A 103 -31.83 -25.91 5.64
C TYR A 103 -30.38 -25.60 6.05
N ALA A 104 -30.02 -25.75 7.33
CA ALA A 104 -28.71 -25.42 7.89
C ALA A 104 -28.26 -23.96 7.62
N VAL A 105 -29.23 -23.05 7.49
CA VAL A 105 -29.02 -21.61 7.36
C VAL A 105 -29.21 -20.97 8.73
N SER A 106 -28.28 -20.09 9.14
CA SER A 106 -28.43 -19.28 10.34
C SER A 106 -28.48 -17.80 9.96
N ARG A 107 -29.37 -17.04 10.62
CA ARG A 107 -29.37 -15.58 10.49
C ARG A 107 -28.03 -15.02 10.97
N ARG A 108 -27.53 -14.00 10.28
CA ARG A 108 -26.38 -13.26 10.81
C ARG A 108 -26.86 -12.40 11.98
N PRO A 109 -26.17 -12.42 13.13
CA PRO A 109 -26.58 -11.62 14.27
C PRO A 109 -26.54 -10.11 13.91
N PRO A 110 -27.53 -9.32 14.36
CA PRO A 110 -27.65 -7.90 14.01
C PRO A 110 -26.42 -7.07 14.40
N GLU A 111 -25.68 -7.50 15.42
CA GLU A 111 -24.44 -6.85 15.85
C GLU A 111 -23.36 -6.84 14.77
N GLN A 112 -23.24 -7.90 13.96
CA GLN A 112 -22.24 -7.98 12.87
C GLN A 112 -22.59 -7.07 11.67
N ALA A 113 -23.87 -6.77 11.46
CA ALA A 113 -24.30 -5.81 10.44
C ALA A 113 -23.96 -4.37 10.85
N ALA A 114 -24.11 -4.04 12.15
CA ALA A 114 -23.70 -2.75 12.69
C ALA A 114 -22.18 -2.54 12.65
N THR A 115 -21.37 -3.57 12.95
CA THR A 115 -19.90 -3.50 12.87
C THR A 115 -19.41 -3.33 11.43
N ARG A 116 -20.11 -3.88 10.44
CA ARG A 116 -19.78 -3.65 9.02
C ARG A 116 -20.24 -2.30 8.52
N ARG A 117 -21.38 -1.76 8.99
CA ARG A 117 -21.79 -0.37 8.67
C ARG A 117 -20.80 0.65 9.21
N SER A 118 -20.23 0.41 10.40
CA SER A 118 -19.18 1.29 10.95
C SER A 118 -17.85 1.16 10.19
N MET A 119 -17.47 -0.04 9.72
CA MET A 119 -16.30 -0.19 8.84
C MET A 119 -16.53 0.37 7.42
N ALA A 120 -17.74 0.24 6.86
CA ALA A 120 -18.07 0.78 5.54
C ALA A 120 -18.11 2.32 5.54
N SER A 121 -18.61 2.95 6.61
CA SER A 121 -18.58 4.42 6.76
C SER A 121 -17.17 4.97 6.95
N LEU A 122 -16.25 4.18 7.52
CA LEU A 122 -14.82 4.53 7.59
C LEU A 122 -14.14 4.44 6.21
N SER A 123 -14.51 3.47 5.35
CA SER A 123 -13.95 3.33 4.00
C SER A 123 -14.51 4.33 2.96
N ALA A 124 -15.65 4.98 3.25
CA ALA A 124 -16.29 5.96 2.37
C ALA A 124 -15.93 7.42 2.71
N SER A 125 -15.14 7.64 3.76
CA SER A 125 -14.71 8.98 4.12
C SER A 125 -13.60 9.45 3.17
N PRO A 126 -13.76 10.58 2.45
CA PRO A 126 -12.72 11.13 1.58
C PRO A 126 -11.43 11.45 2.34
N ARG A 127 -11.50 11.60 3.67
CA ARG A 127 -10.33 11.78 4.55
C ARG A 127 -9.46 10.52 4.63
N VAL A 128 -10.06 9.32 4.61
CA VAL A 128 -9.30 8.06 4.64
C VAL A 128 -8.61 7.82 3.30
N TRP A 129 -9.29 8.09 2.18
CA TRP A 129 -8.68 8.04 0.85
C TRP A 129 -7.59 9.08 0.66
N ALA A 130 -7.74 10.29 1.22
CA ALA A 130 -6.67 11.28 1.24
C ALA A 130 -5.44 10.80 2.03
N ILE A 131 -5.65 10.20 3.21
CA ILE A 131 -4.55 9.63 4.02
C ILE A 131 -3.86 8.47 3.27
N VAL A 132 -4.63 7.55 2.67
CA VAL A 132 -4.08 6.43 1.89
C VAL A 132 -3.33 6.95 0.66
N ALA A 133 -3.85 7.95 -0.04
CA ALA A 133 -3.17 8.57 -1.17
C ALA A 133 -1.86 9.25 -0.74
N VAL A 134 -1.85 9.97 0.38
CA VAL A 134 -0.62 10.57 0.94
C VAL A 134 0.38 9.48 1.32
N ILE A 135 -0.04 8.41 1.98
CA ILE A 135 0.84 7.29 2.33
C ILE A 135 1.39 6.62 1.07
N ALA A 136 0.57 6.40 0.04
CA ALA A 136 0.99 5.82 -1.22
C ALA A 136 1.98 6.73 -1.96
N VAL A 137 1.74 8.05 -2.00
CA VAL A 137 2.67 9.03 -2.58
C VAL A 137 3.97 9.06 -1.79
N VAL A 138 3.93 9.09 -0.46
CA VAL A 138 5.15 9.03 0.38
C VAL A 138 5.89 7.72 0.16
N ALA A 139 5.19 6.59 0.08
CA ALA A 139 5.81 5.29 -0.20
C ALA A 139 6.43 5.26 -1.59
N VAL A 140 5.78 5.80 -2.62
CA VAL A 140 6.35 5.92 -3.97
C VAL A 140 7.53 6.88 -3.99
N VAL A 141 7.47 8.02 -3.30
CA VAL A 141 8.60 8.96 -3.19
C VAL A 141 9.76 8.32 -2.44
N LEU A 142 9.51 7.58 -1.36
CA LEU A 142 10.53 6.83 -0.64
C LEU A 142 11.09 5.69 -1.49
N LEU A 143 10.26 4.97 -2.25
CA LEU A 143 10.69 3.92 -3.16
C LEU A 143 11.53 4.49 -4.30
N VAL A 144 11.10 5.60 -4.91
CA VAL A 144 11.87 6.34 -5.92
C VAL A 144 13.17 6.87 -5.32
N ARG A 145 13.17 7.41 -4.10
CA ARG A 145 14.40 7.80 -3.41
C ARG A 145 15.29 6.62 -3.09
N MET A 146 14.75 5.43 -2.78
CA MET A 146 15.52 4.21 -2.54
C MET A 146 16.08 3.60 -3.84
N ASN A 147 15.32 3.65 -4.93
CA ASN A 147 15.69 3.13 -6.25
C ASN A 147 16.62 4.09 -7.01
N ASN A 148 16.52 5.39 -6.75
CA ASN A 148 17.38 6.44 -7.28
C ASN A 148 18.46 6.86 -6.28
N ARG A 149 18.72 6.11 -5.20
CA ARG A 149 20.02 6.27 -4.53
C ARG A 149 21.07 5.86 -5.56
N PRO A 150 21.95 6.75 -6.05
CA PRO A 150 23.14 6.30 -6.75
C PRO A 150 23.82 5.27 -5.85
N HIS A 151 23.69 4.00 -6.22
CA HIS A 151 24.48 2.97 -5.60
C HIS A 151 25.94 3.35 -5.87
N PRO A 152 26.86 3.17 -4.90
CA PRO A 152 28.27 3.44 -5.12
C PRO A 152 28.71 2.76 -6.42
N ASP A 153 29.05 3.55 -7.45
CA ASP A 153 29.52 2.98 -8.71
C ASP A 153 30.98 2.56 -8.54
N ILE A 154 31.13 1.33 -8.05
CA ILE A 154 32.43 0.73 -7.76
C ILE A 154 33.22 0.38 -9.03
N SER A 155 32.60 0.49 -10.20
CA SER A 155 33.22 0.16 -11.48
C SER A 155 34.09 1.29 -12.04
N ILE A 156 34.10 2.46 -11.39
CA ILE A 156 34.83 3.66 -11.79
C ILE A 156 35.62 4.27 -10.61
N PRO A 157 36.61 5.14 -10.89
CA PRO A 157 37.29 5.94 -9.87
C PRO A 157 36.31 6.82 -9.09
N LEU A 158 36.58 7.03 -7.79
CA LEU A 158 35.70 7.81 -6.92
C LEU A 158 35.61 9.28 -7.37
N ALA A 159 36.71 9.86 -7.85
CA ALA A 159 36.74 11.20 -8.43
C ALA A 159 35.73 11.34 -9.58
N GLN A 160 35.68 10.32 -10.45
CA GLN A 160 34.78 10.30 -11.61
C GLN A 160 33.32 10.13 -11.18
N ALA A 161 33.03 9.22 -10.25
CA ALA A 161 31.70 9.05 -9.69
C ALA A 161 31.19 10.37 -9.07
N TYR A 162 32.03 11.02 -8.27
CA TYR A 162 31.71 12.29 -7.65
C TYR A 162 31.48 13.41 -8.68
N ALA A 163 32.33 13.54 -9.71
CA ALA A 163 32.13 14.55 -10.74
C ALA A 163 30.81 14.35 -11.53
N MET A 164 30.41 13.10 -11.79
CA MET A 164 29.18 12.80 -12.53
C MET A 164 27.92 13.00 -11.69
N HIS A 165 27.96 12.67 -10.40
CA HIS A 165 26.78 12.65 -9.54
C HIS A 165 26.66 13.88 -8.62
N CYS A 166 27.80 14.51 -8.32
CA CYS A 166 27.93 15.63 -7.38
C CYS A 166 28.44 16.91 -8.08
N GLY A 167 28.43 16.98 -9.42
CA GLY A 167 28.94 18.12 -10.21
C GLY A 167 28.21 19.47 -10.01
N ALA A 168 27.23 19.53 -9.11
CA ALA A 168 26.62 20.77 -8.65
C ALA A 168 27.46 21.50 -7.58
N TYR A 169 28.41 20.82 -6.95
CA TYR A 169 29.27 21.40 -5.92
C TYR A 169 30.62 21.81 -6.50
N PRO A 170 31.18 22.96 -6.09
CA PRO A 170 32.48 23.42 -6.57
C PRO A 170 33.60 22.47 -6.14
N ASP A 171 34.61 22.34 -7.00
CA ASP A 171 35.84 21.58 -6.73
C ASP A 171 36.80 22.40 -5.86
N LEU A 172 36.40 22.65 -4.61
CA LEU A 172 37.11 23.44 -3.62
C LEU A 172 36.97 22.76 -2.24
N PRO A 173 37.83 23.09 -1.27
CA PRO A 173 37.64 22.64 0.11
C PRO A 173 36.18 22.86 0.54
N PRO A 174 35.57 21.90 1.24
CA PRO A 174 36.21 20.80 1.96
C PRO A 174 36.34 19.49 1.18
N ILE A 175 35.84 19.39 -0.06
CA ILE A 175 35.89 18.15 -0.86
C ILE A 175 36.43 18.48 -2.26
N VAL A 176 37.65 18.01 -2.54
CA VAL A 176 38.39 18.33 -3.75
C VAL A 176 38.70 17.06 -4.54
N LEU A 177 38.56 17.10 -5.86
CA LEU A 177 38.95 16.01 -6.76
C LEU A 177 40.45 15.74 -6.64
N SER A 178 40.83 14.47 -6.52
CA SER A 178 42.24 14.07 -6.37
C SER A 178 42.55 12.78 -7.13
N ASN A 179 43.12 12.90 -8.34
CA ASN A 179 43.42 11.75 -9.22
C ASN A 179 42.21 10.79 -9.34
N ASN A 180 42.34 9.57 -8.82
CA ASN A 180 41.29 8.53 -8.84
C ASN A 180 40.35 8.58 -7.61
N GLY A 181 40.54 9.56 -6.72
CA GLY A 181 39.86 9.70 -5.45
C GLY A 181 39.45 11.14 -5.13
N LEU A 182 39.17 11.38 -3.86
CA LEU A 182 38.78 12.70 -3.34
C LEU A 182 39.66 13.04 -2.15
N ASN A 183 40.01 14.31 -2.01
CA ASN A 183 40.58 14.84 -0.78
C ASN A 183 39.46 15.47 0.04
N VAL A 184 39.28 14.98 1.26
CA VAL A 184 38.27 15.47 2.21
C VAL A 184 38.98 16.13 3.37
N TRP A 185 38.61 17.38 3.64
CA TRP A 185 39.16 18.20 4.70
C TRP A 185 38.17 18.27 5.86
N ARG A 186 38.70 18.08 7.06
CA ARG A 186 38.01 18.48 8.28
C ARG A 186 38.29 19.96 8.51
N GLY A 187 37.26 20.79 8.43
CA GLY A 187 37.31 22.22 8.71
C GLY A 187 37.58 22.52 10.19
N ALA A 188 37.82 23.80 10.49
CA ALA A 188 38.26 24.27 11.80
C ALA A 188 37.24 24.03 12.94
N GLU A 189 35.95 23.90 12.60
CA GLU A 189 34.88 23.61 13.58
C GLU A 189 34.77 22.11 13.94
N GLY A 190 35.64 21.29 13.35
CA GLY A 190 35.67 19.86 13.59
C GLY A 190 34.65 19.07 12.78
N THR A 191 34.16 19.66 11.69
CA THR A 191 33.19 19.10 10.75
C THR A 191 33.80 19.08 9.34
N VAL A 192 33.21 18.34 8.41
CA VAL A 192 33.54 18.49 6.99
C VAL A 192 32.75 19.65 6.40
N SER A 193 31.54 19.88 6.90
CA SER A 193 30.67 21.00 6.55
C SER A 193 31.00 22.25 7.36
N GLU A 194 30.83 23.40 6.74
CA GLU A 194 31.09 24.72 7.33
C GLU A 194 29.77 25.51 7.40
N ALA A 195 29.53 26.16 8.54
CA ALA A 195 28.25 26.83 8.81
C ALA A 195 28.00 28.06 7.94
N ASP A 196 29.07 28.75 7.52
CA ASP A 196 29.07 29.91 6.62
C ASP A 196 28.95 29.51 5.14
N GLU A 197 29.19 28.25 4.82
CA GLU A 197 29.09 27.69 3.48
C GLU A 197 28.11 26.49 3.43
N PRO A 198 26.78 26.71 3.42
CA PRO A 198 25.78 25.64 3.54
C PRO A 198 25.88 24.54 2.47
N TRP A 199 26.44 24.86 1.30
CA TRP A 199 26.65 23.92 0.21
C TRP A 199 27.62 22.79 0.57
N THR A 200 28.51 23.00 1.55
CA THR A 200 29.48 22.00 2.03
C THR A 200 28.81 20.80 2.70
N SER A 201 27.68 21.01 3.38
CA SER A 201 26.85 19.95 3.97
C SER A 201 26.22 19.07 2.89
N ASP A 202 25.71 19.69 1.82
CA ASP A 202 25.16 18.99 0.67
C ASP A 202 26.26 18.25 -0.13
N ALA A 203 27.45 18.85 -0.25
CA ALA A 203 28.63 18.22 -0.85
C ALA A 203 29.06 16.97 -0.07
N PHE A 204 29.12 17.06 1.27
CA PHE A 204 29.41 15.92 2.13
C PHE A 204 28.34 14.82 2.00
N ALA A 205 27.05 15.18 1.98
CA ALA A 205 25.98 14.22 1.80
C ALA A 205 26.10 13.46 0.48
N CYS A 206 26.42 14.16 -0.62
CA CYS A 206 26.64 13.53 -1.91
C CYS A 206 27.89 12.62 -1.92
N PHE A 207 28.99 13.09 -1.32
CA PHE A 207 30.21 12.28 -1.14
C PHE A 207 29.93 10.99 -0.35
N ALA A 208 29.28 11.11 0.80
CA ALA A 208 28.94 9.98 1.66
C ALA A 208 28.08 8.96 0.89
N GLU A 209 27.18 9.43 0.03
CA GLU A 209 26.40 8.56 -0.85
C GLU A 209 27.29 7.83 -1.87
N GLN A 210 28.25 8.51 -2.51
CA GLN A 210 29.16 7.89 -3.50
C GLN A 210 30.02 6.76 -2.92
N ILE A 211 30.31 6.79 -1.62
CA ILE A 211 31.06 5.72 -0.93
C ILE A 211 30.16 4.76 -0.14
N GLY A 212 28.84 5.01 -0.11
CA GLY A 212 27.87 4.21 0.64
C GLY A 212 28.00 4.34 2.16
N TYR A 213 28.43 5.50 2.66
CA TYR A 213 28.64 5.77 4.07
C TYR A 213 27.37 6.31 4.73
N THR A 214 26.88 5.61 5.76
CA THR A 214 25.56 5.89 6.37
C THR A 214 25.62 6.31 7.84
N LYS A 215 26.81 6.37 8.45
CA LYS A 215 26.96 6.65 9.88
C LYS A 215 26.83 8.13 10.23
N GLY A 216 26.73 9.00 9.22
CA GLY A 216 26.64 10.45 9.38
C GLY A 216 28.01 11.13 9.47
N GLU A 217 27.99 12.45 9.35
CA GLU A 217 29.20 13.27 9.24
C GLU A 217 30.10 13.23 10.48
N SER A 218 29.51 13.34 11.67
CA SER A 218 30.26 13.29 12.93
C SER A 218 31.06 11.99 13.06
N ALA A 219 30.44 10.85 12.73
CA ALA A 219 31.11 9.56 12.72
C ALA A 219 32.20 9.48 11.65
N PHE A 220 32.00 10.12 10.49
CA PHE A 220 33.04 10.19 9.46
C PHE A 220 34.27 10.95 9.95
N VAL A 221 34.07 12.09 10.62
CA VAL A 221 35.18 12.86 11.21
C VAL A 221 35.92 12.04 12.28
N GLU A 222 35.21 11.34 13.16
CA GLU A 222 35.85 10.45 14.14
C GLU A 222 36.71 9.37 13.46
N GLU A 223 36.23 8.79 12.35
CA GLU A 223 37.01 7.82 11.58
C GLU A 223 38.21 8.48 10.86
N MET A 224 38.08 9.72 10.36
CA MET A 224 39.19 10.49 9.78
C MET A 224 40.30 10.71 10.81
N GLU A 225 39.95 11.13 12.02
CA GLU A 225 40.89 11.34 13.13
C GLU A 225 41.57 10.02 13.53
N ALA A 226 40.80 8.94 13.66
CA ALA A 226 41.32 7.62 13.98
C ALA A 226 42.24 7.06 12.88
N ALA A 227 42.07 7.50 11.63
CA ALA A 227 42.89 7.10 10.50
C ALA A 227 44.21 7.85 10.38
N VAL A 228 44.41 8.95 11.14
CA VAL A 228 45.65 9.72 11.11
C VAL A 228 46.84 8.85 11.53
N GLY A 229 47.88 8.85 10.69
CA GLY A 229 49.09 8.07 10.95
C GLY A 229 48.98 6.58 10.65
N LEU A 230 47.81 6.10 10.18
CA LEU A 230 47.68 4.76 9.62
C LEU A 230 48.15 4.77 8.16
N ASN A 231 48.77 3.66 7.75
CA ASN A 231 49.12 3.45 6.35
C ASN A 231 47.89 3.33 5.46
N GLN A 232 46.74 2.93 6.02
CA GLN A 232 45.46 2.77 5.33
C GLN A 232 44.36 2.55 6.36
N TYR A 233 43.20 3.19 6.18
CA TYR A 233 41.97 2.87 6.91
C TYR A 233 40.91 2.36 5.94
N VAL A 234 40.27 1.24 6.28
CA VAL A 234 39.25 0.61 5.42
C VAL A 234 37.88 1.13 5.83
N ILE A 235 37.29 2.00 5.00
CA ILE A 235 35.92 2.51 5.23
C ILE A 235 34.92 1.37 5.02
N ASN A 236 35.06 0.63 3.91
CA ASN A 236 34.28 -0.55 3.62
C ASN A 236 35.03 -1.48 2.65
N LYS A 237 34.35 -2.53 2.14
CA LYS A 237 34.97 -3.49 1.22
C LYS A 237 35.58 -2.87 -0.05
N HIS A 238 35.13 -1.69 -0.45
CA HIS A 238 35.49 -1.03 -1.72
C HIS A 238 36.30 0.25 -1.54
N PHE A 239 36.13 0.97 -0.44
CA PHE A 239 36.76 2.28 -0.23
C PHE A 239 37.69 2.30 0.96
N VAL A 240 38.78 3.04 0.82
CA VAL A 240 39.79 3.27 1.86
C VAL A 240 40.12 4.75 1.95
N MET A 241 40.63 5.16 3.10
CA MET A 241 41.16 6.50 3.32
C MET A 241 42.60 6.48 3.85
N PHE A 242 43.32 7.54 3.50
CA PHE A 242 44.67 7.85 3.96
C PHE A 242 44.65 9.25 4.54
N CYS A 243 44.82 9.36 5.85
CA CYS A 243 44.67 10.61 6.56
C CYS A 243 46.01 11.13 7.07
N GLN A 244 46.21 12.43 6.92
CA GLN A 244 47.37 13.14 7.42
C GLN A 244 46.93 14.36 8.23
N GLN A 245 47.63 14.61 9.33
CA GLN A 245 47.46 15.83 10.10
C GLN A 245 48.22 16.97 9.42
N VAL A 246 47.53 18.08 9.18
CA VAL A 246 48.11 19.28 8.57
C VAL A 246 48.78 20.09 9.68
N ARG A 247 50.12 20.17 9.64
CA ARG A 247 51.01 20.58 10.75
C ARG A 247 50.76 21.96 11.39
N TYR A 248 49.87 22.80 10.85
CA TYR A 248 49.74 24.20 11.26
C TYR A 248 48.33 24.64 11.67
N VAL A 249 47.29 23.79 11.54
CA VAL A 249 45.89 24.25 11.65
C VAL A 249 44.94 23.30 12.37
N ASP A 250 45.43 22.25 13.05
CA ASP A 250 44.60 21.16 13.62
C ASP A 250 43.62 20.50 12.61
N GLU A 251 43.84 20.75 11.31
CA GLU A 251 43.08 20.17 10.22
C GLU A 251 43.56 18.76 9.90
N VAL A 252 42.60 17.91 9.56
CA VAL A 252 42.85 16.54 9.06
C VAL A 252 42.45 16.52 7.59
N SER A 253 43.39 16.12 6.73
CA SER A 253 43.14 15.89 5.31
C SER A 253 43.20 14.40 5.03
N CYS A 254 42.15 13.88 4.41
CA CYS A 254 42.02 12.47 4.07
C CYS A 254 41.80 12.27 2.57
N GLY A 255 42.73 11.55 1.93
CA GLY A 255 42.51 11.05 0.58
C GLY A 255 41.65 9.79 0.63
N VAL A 256 40.48 9.81 -0.01
CA VAL A 256 39.52 8.70 -0.09
C VAL A 256 39.54 8.11 -1.50
N TYR A 257 39.69 6.80 -1.60
CA TYR A 257 39.88 6.10 -2.87
C TYR A 257 39.08 4.82 -2.96
N ASN A 258 38.62 4.51 -4.18
CA ASN A 258 38.16 3.17 -4.52
C ASN A 258 39.39 2.25 -4.63
N ARG A 259 39.42 1.20 -3.81
CA ARG A 259 40.52 0.22 -3.68
C ARG A 259 40.90 -0.42 -5.00
N ALA A 260 39.96 -0.58 -5.93
CA ALA A 260 40.22 -1.16 -7.24
C ALA A 260 41.12 -0.27 -8.13
N PHE A 261 41.29 1.01 -7.77
CA PHE A 261 41.99 2.01 -8.58
C PHE A 261 43.18 2.66 -7.85
N ILE A 262 43.64 2.03 -6.77
CA ILE A 262 44.85 2.44 -6.04
C ILE A 262 46.02 1.70 -6.69
N GLY A 263 46.87 2.45 -7.39
CA GLY A 263 48.12 2.00 -8.01
C GLY A 263 49.29 2.82 -7.52
#